data_AF-A0A532ATY0-F1
#
_entry.id   AF-A0A532ATY0-F1
#
_cell.length_a   1.000
_cell.length_b   1.000
_cell.length_c   1.000
_cell.angle_alpha   90.00
_cell.angle_beta   90.00
_cell.angle_gamma   90.00
#
_symmetry.space_group_name_H-M   'P 1'
#
loop_
_entity.id
_entity.type
_entity.pdbx_description
1 polymer ?
#
loop_
_entity_poly.entity_id
_entity_poly.type
_entity_poly.pdbx_seq_one_letter_code
_entity_poly.pdbx_strand_id
1 'polypeptide(L)'
;MTPSPLAASILAFFLFLLPEAGGWTKEILPIEPDLSTRIEEHYDHEARLFLMLYSLHGNGTVDYVTGRLVQEYSRNSYGNPVYQTEAYPLFYWWNHTMYNDPEQDGVNGNERVYQENMEFDISRYKPCSFNGQPC
;
A
#
# COMPACT_ATOMS: atom_id res chain seq x y z
N MET A 1 26.71 59.41 -16.98
CA MET A 1 26.08 58.18 -17.48
C MET A 1 25.31 57.56 -16.33
N THR A 2 24.02 57.85 -16.25
CA THR A 2 23.12 57.37 -15.19
C THR A 2 22.55 56.00 -15.61
N PRO A 3 22.56 54.99 -14.73
CA PRO A 3 21.98 53.69 -15.05
C PRO A 3 20.45 53.80 -15.15
N SER A 4 19.89 53.16 -16.18
CA SER A 4 18.46 53.13 -16.49
C SER A 4 17.69 52.30 -15.44
N PRO A 5 16.55 52.79 -14.91
CA PRO A 5 15.75 52.09 -13.89
C PRO A 5 14.95 50.90 -14.45
N LEU A 6 14.92 50.70 -15.77
CA LEU A 6 14.09 49.68 -16.42
C LEU A 6 14.61 48.25 -16.25
N ALA A 7 15.91 48.06 -15.98
CA ALA A 7 16.49 46.73 -15.81
C ALA A 7 16.13 46.08 -14.47
N ALA A 8 15.81 46.87 -13.44
CA ALA A 8 15.50 46.35 -12.12
C ALA A 8 14.08 45.77 -12.00
N SER A 9 13.17 46.13 -12.91
CA SER A 9 11.76 45.76 -12.82
C SER A 9 11.45 44.37 -13.41
N ILE A 10 12.26 43.89 -14.35
CA ILE A 10 12.05 42.59 -15.02
C ILE A 10 12.50 41.43 -14.12
N LEU A 11 13.53 41.64 -13.28
CA LEU A 11 14.03 40.59 -12.37
C LEU A 11 13.07 40.31 -11.19
N ALA A 12 12.25 41.29 -10.80
CA ALA A 12 11.31 41.14 -9.68
C ALA A 12 10.05 40.35 -10.05
N PHE A 13 9.69 40.30 -11.33
CA PHE A 13 8.47 39.59 -11.80
C PHE A 13 8.67 38.08 -11.92
N PHE A 14 9.91 37.61 -12.08
CA PHE A 14 10.21 36.17 -12.21
C PHE A 14 10.26 35.42 -10.87
N LEU A 15 10.34 36.12 -9.74
CA LEU A 15 10.35 35.50 -8.40
C LEU A 15 8.95 35.16 -7.86
N PHE A 16 7.88 35.63 -8.51
CA PHE A 16 6.50 35.35 -8.12
C PHE A 16 5.87 34.14 -8.85
N LEU A 17 6.63 33.47 -9.73
CA LEU A 17 6.22 32.24 -10.42
C LEU A 17 6.91 31.00 -9.85
N LEU A 18 7.29 31.03 -8.57
CA LEU A 18 7.54 29.78 -7.86
C LEU A 18 6.14 29.18 -7.60
N PRO A 19 5.81 28.00 -8.16
CA PRO A 19 4.65 27.28 -7.67
C PRO A 19 4.90 27.09 -6.18
N GLU A 20 3.92 27.45 -5.35
CA GLU A 20 3.87 27.01 -3.96
C GLU A 20 4.27 25.54 -3.99
N ALA A 21 5.41 25.22 -3.38
CA ALA A 21 5.78 23.86 -3.09
C ALA A 21 4.61 23.34 -2.27
N GLY A 22 3.70 22.62 -2.94
CA GLY A 22 2.48 22.13 -2.35
C GLY A 22 2.89 21.45 -1.07
N GLY A 23 2.43 21.98 0.06
CA GLY A 23 2.62 21.35 1.34
C GLY A 23 2.08 19.95 1.16
N TRP A 24 2.98 18.97 1.06
CA TRP A 24 2.62 17.57 1.03
C TRP A 24 1.90 17.33 2.36
N THR A 25 0.57 17.40 2.35
CA THR A 25 -0.23 16.72 3.35
C THR A 25 0.25 15.28 3.27
N LYS A 26 1.02 14.86 4.29
CA LYS A 26 1.42 13.46 4.44
C LYS A 26 0.10 12.70 4.46
N GLU A 27 -0.27 12.12 3.33
CA GLU A 27 -1.52 11.41 3.22
C GLU A 27 -1.50 10.30 4.25
N ILE A 28 -2.52 10.30 5.10
CA ILE A 28 -2.62 9.39 6.22
C ILE A 28 -3.03 8.05 5.63
N LEU A 29 -2.26 7.00 5.94
CA LEU A 29 -2.62 5.63 5.58
C LEU A 29 -4.05 5.36 6.07
N PRO A 30 -5.00 4.99 5.18
CA PRO A 30 -6.35 4.71 5.62
C PRO A 30 -6.41 3.43 6.44
N ILE A 31 -7.37 3.39 7.37
CA ILE A 31 -7.68 2.20 8.18
C ILE A 31 -7.99 1.02 7.27
N GLU A 32 -7.66 -0.18 7.73
CA GLU A 32 -7.97 -1.42 7.01
C GLU A 32 -9.46 -1.45 6.60
N PRO A 33 -9.74 -1.64 5.31
CA PRO A 33 -11.09 -1.57 4.78
C PRO A 33 -11.91 -2.84 5.08
N ASP A 34 -13.23 -2.70 4.95
CA ASP A 34 -14.16 -3.80 5.17
C ASP A 34 -14.00 -4.92 4.12
N LEU A 35 -14.28 -6.16 4.53
CA LEU A 35 -14.17 -7.36 3.67
C LEU A 35 -15.06 -7.29 2.42
N SER A 36 -16.12 -6.48 2.42
CA SER A 36 -16.95 -6.25 1.22
C SER A 36 -16.22 -5.55 0.08
N THR A 37 -15.13 -4.83 0.36
CA THR A 37 -14.29 -4.16 -0.65
C THR A 37 -13.17 -5.06 -1.19
N ARG A 38 -13.02 -6.26 -0.61
CA ARG A 38 -11.98 -7.22 -1.00
C ARG A 38 -12.32 -7.87 -2.32
N ILE A 39 -11.35 -7.89 -3.22
CA ILE A 39 -11.48 -8.48 -4.56
C ILE A 39 -10.82 -9.86 -4.58
N GLU A 40 -9.65 -9.99 -3.94
CA GLU A 40 -8.82 -11.17 -4.06
C GLU A 40 -8.08 -11.47 -2.74
N GLU A 41 -7.84 -12.77 -2.51
CA GLU A 41 -6.99 -13.29 -1.46
C GLU A 41 -5.85 -14.07 -2.11
N HIS A 42 -4.62 -13.87 -1.64
CA HIS A 42 -3.46 -14.59 -2.16
C HIS A 42 -2.58 -15.08 -1.02
N TYR A 43 -2.34 -16.38 -0.98
CA TYR A 43 -1.44 -16.98 0.00
C TYR A 43 -0.07 -17.26 -0.62
N ASP A 44 0.95 -16.56 -0.12
CA ASP A 44 2.35 -16.88 -0.37
C ASP A 44 2.82 -17.95 0.62
N HIS A 45 3.08 -19.17 0.12
CA HIS A 45 3.57 -20.25 0.95
C HIS A 45 5.00 -20.02 1.43
N GLU A 46 5.89 -19.53 0.57
CA GLU A 46 7.31 -19.40 0.90
C GLU A 46 7.51 -18.37 2.01
N ALA A 47 6.80 -17.24 1.94
CA ALA A 47 6.87 -16.19 2.94
C ALA A 47 5.87 -16.37 4.09
N ARG A 48 4.96 -17.36 4.00
CA ARG A 48 3.81 -17.53 4.91
C ARG A 48 2.99 -16.25 5.05
N LEU A 49 2.77 -15.55 3.95
CA LEU A 49 2.01 -14.30 3.91
C LEU A 49 0.64 -14.53 3.30
N PHE A 50 -0.39 -14.03 3.96
CA PHE A 50 -1.74 -13.96 3.44
C PHE A 50 -2.03 -12.51 3.03
N LEU A 51 -2.19 -12.30 1.74
CA LEU A 51 -2.45 -11.00 1.14
C LEU A 51 -3.94 -10.85 0.91
N MET A 52 -4.47 -9.69 1.27
CA MET A 52 -5.83 -9.29 0.91
C MET A 52 -5.76 -8.03 0.06
N LEU A 53 -6.37 -8.11 -1.12
CA LEU A 53 -6.36 -7.04 -2.12
C LEU A 53 -7.76 -6.44 -2.19
N TYR A 54 -7.85 -5.12 -2.05
CA TYR A 54 -9.10 -4.38 -1.94
C TYR A 54 -9.23 -3.33 -3.05
N SER A 55 -10.47 -3.02 -3.42
CA SER A 55 -10.86 -1.86 -4.21
C SER A 55 -11.71 -0.94 -3.35
N LEU A 56 -11.08 0.08 -2.78
CA LEU A 56 -11.75 1.08 -1.95
C LEU A 56 -12.84 1.84 -2.73
N HIS A 57 -12.62 2.04 -4.03
CA HIS A 57 -13.58 2.71 -4.91
C HIS A 57 -14.65 1.77 -5.49
N GLY A 58 -14.55 0.46 -5.26
CA GLY A 58 -15.50 -0.52 -5.81
C GLY A 58 -15.47 -0.64 -7.33
N ASN A 59 -14.39 -0.20 -7.98
CA ASN A 59 -14.23 -0.23 -9.44
C ASN A 59 -13.55 -1.52 -9.94
N GLY A 60 -13.20 -2.44 -9.04
CA GLY A 60 -12.51 -3.69 -9.38
C GLY A 60 -11.00 -3.54 -9.54
N THR A 61 -10.46 -2.34 -9.40
CA THR A 61 -9.01 -2.08 -9.40
C THR A 61 -8.49 -2.13 -7.97
N VAL A 62 -7.37 -2.84 -7.79
CA VAL A 62 -6.68 -2.92 -6.50
C VAL A 62 -6.00 -1.58 -6.19
N ASP A 63 -6.38 -0.97 -5.08
CA ASP A 63 -5.85 0.31 -4.61
C ASP A 63 -5.41 0.27 -3.13
N TYR A 64 -5.65 -0.85 -2.44
CA TYR A 64 -5.18 -1.11 -1.08
C TYR A 64 -4.86 -2.58 -0.91
N VAL A 65 -3.74 -2.90 -0.26
CA VAL A 65 -3.34 -4.28 0.03
C VAL A 65 -2.86 -4.41 1.46
N THR A 66 -3.22 -5.49 2.13
CA THR A 66 -2.64 -5.89 3.42
C THR A 66 -1.91 -7.21 3.29
N GLY A 67 -0.83 -7.38 4.05
CA GLY A 67 -0.13 -8.66 4.18
C GLY A 67 -0.04 -9.11 5.62
N ARG A 68 -0.64 -10.25 5.97
CA ARG A 68 -0.62 -10.85 7.31
C ARG A 68 0.24 -12.10 7.35
N LEU A 69 0.89 -12.34 8.48
CA LEU A 69 1.57 -13.63 8.70
C LEU A 69 0.54 -14.73 8.96
N VAL A 70 0.79 -15.91 8.41
CA VAL A 70 0.00 -17.12 8.64
C VAL A 70 0.63 -17.96 9.75
N GLN A 71 -0.05 -18.10 10.88
CA GLN A 71 0.35 -18.94 12.01
C GLN A 71 0.16 -20.43 11.74
N GLU A 72 -1.00 -20.79 11.20
CA GLU A 72 -1.36 -22.16 10.89
C GLU A 72 -2.09 -22.25 9.55
N TYR A 73 -1.87 -23.35 8.85
CA TYR A 73 -2.56 -23.70 7.62
C TYR A 73 -3.17 -25.08 7.77
N SER A 74 -4.43 -25.21 7.38
CA SER A 74 -5.17 -26.46 7.42
C SER A 74 -6.15 -26.56 6.25
N ARG A 75 -6.83 -27.70 6.12
CA ARG A 75 -7.95 -27.87 5.19
C ARG A 75 -9.21 -28.19 5.96
N ASN A 76 -10.33 -27.60 5.54
CA ASN A 76 -11.63 -27.96 6.12
C ASN A 76 -12.12 -29.33 5.62
N SER A 77 -13.29 -29.76 6.08
CA SER A 77 -13.91 -31.03 5.71
C SER A 77 -14.22 -31.17 4.21
N TYR A 78 -14.28 -30.07 3.47
CA TYR A 78 -14.50 -30.03 2.03
C TYR A 78 -13.18 -29.95 1.23
N GLY A 79 -12.03 -29.95 1.91
CA GLY A 79 -10.71 -29.87 1.30
C GLY A 79 -10.27 -28.44 0.96
N ASN A 80 -11.04 -27.41 1.31
CA ASN A 80 -10.67 -26.03 1.04
C ASN A 80 -9.58 -25.56 2.03
N PRO A 81 -8.60 -24.77 1.56
CA PRO A 81 -7.64 -24.12 2.45
C PRO A 81 -8.32 -23.29 3.53
N VAL A 82 -7.77 -23.34 4.74
CA VAL A 82 -8.11 -22.46 5.85
C VAL A 82 -6.80 -21.93 6.43
N TYR A 83 -6.65 -20.61 6.39
CA TYR A 83 -5.48 -19.89 6.89
C TYR A 83 -5.84 -19.21 8.21
N GLN A 84 -5.08 -19.54 9.26
CA GLN A 84 -5.13 -18.77 10.51
C GLN A 84 -4.05 -17.70 10.44
N THR A 85 -4.48 -16.44 10.31
CA THR A 85 -3.59 -15.28 10.24
C THR A 85 -3.43 -14.62 11.60
N GLU A 86 -2.36 -13.85 11.75
CA GLU A 86 -2.29 -12.82 12.78
C GLU A 86 -3.48 -11.84 12.66
N ALA A 87 -3.83 -11.19 13.76
CA ALA A 87 -4.94 -10.24 13.79
C ALA A 87 -4.67 -9.00 12.93
N TYR A 88 -3.43 -8.50 12.96
CA TYR A 88 -3.04 -7.26 12.29
C TYR A 88 -2.02 -7.51 11.18
N PRO A 89 -2.08 -6.73 10.08
CA PRO A 89 -1.09 -6.79 9.00
C PRO A 89 0.33 -6.48 9.46
N LEU A 90 1.29 -7.12 8.79
CA LEU A 90 2.71 -6.78 8.87
C LEU A 90 3.04 -5.55 8.02
N PHE A 91 2.32 -5.40 6.90
CA PHE A 91 2.50 -4.28 5.99
C PHE A 91 1.19 -3.93 5.28
N TYR A 92 1.17 -2.71 4.76
CA TYR A 92 0.13 -2.15 3.93
C TYR A 92 0.76 -1.63 2.64
N TRP A 93 0.04 -1.73 1.53
CA TRP A 93 0.34 -0.97 0.32
C TRP A 93 -0.86 -0.12 -0.02
N TRP A 94 -0.65 1.18 -0.17
CA TRP A 94 -1.67 2.16 -0.52
C TRP A 94 -1.05 3.37 -1.19
N ASN A 95 -1.75 3.92 -2.18
CA ASN A 95 -1.30 5.08 -2.96
C ASN A 95 0.18 4.96 -3.40
N HIS A 96 0.51 3.85 -4.06
CA HIS A 96 1.86 3.54 -4.56
C HIS A 96 2.95 3.56 -3.47
N THR A 97 2.58 3.40 -2.19
CA THR A 97 3.50 3.42 -1.06
C THR A 97 3.31 2.17 -0.20
N MET A 98 4.42 1.51 0.10
CA MET A 98 4.49 0.40 1.04
C MET A 98 4.79 0.94 2.43
N TYR A 99 3.98 0.54 3.40
CA TYR A 99 4.13 0.85 4.81
C TYR A 99 4.35 -0.43 5.59
N ASN A 100 5.32 -0.44 6.51
CA ASN A 100 5.47 -1.51 7.47
C ASN A 100 4.85 -1.12 8.82
N ASP A 101 4.17 -2.07 9.45
CA ASP A 101 3.65 -1.96 10.81
C ASP A 101 4.61 -2.68 11.76
N PRO A 102 5.49 -1.95 12.47
CA PRO A 102 6.48 -2.58 13.34
C PRO A 102 5.87 -3.19 14.60
N GLU A 103 4.74 -2.67 15.05
CA GLU A 103 4.08 -3.06 16.30
C GLU A 103 2.96 -4.08 16.04
N GLN A 104 2.55 -4.24 14.77
CA GLN A 104 1.47 -5.11 14.32
C GLN A 104 0.21 -4.88 15.14
N ASP A 105 -0.18 -3.61 15.26
CA ASP A 105 -1.32 -3.17 16.05
C ASP A 105 -2.38 -2.44 15.21
N GLY A 106 -2.26 -2.52 13.89
CA GLY A 106 -3.23 -1.94 12.97
C GLY A 106 -2.91 -0.48 12.67
N VAL A 107 -3.63 0.11 11.73
CA VAL A 107 -3.41 1.50 11.33
C VAL A 107 -3.74 2.47 12.48
N ASN A 108 -2.71 3.02 13.12
CA ASN A 108 -2.81 3.98 14.22
C ASN A 108 -1.85 5.18 14.09
N GLY A 109 -1.02 5.20 13.04
CA GLY A 109 -0.11 6.29 12.73
C GLY A 109 1.34 6.06 13.16
N ASN A 110 1.66 4.91 13.78
CA ASN A 110 3.04 4.48 14.04
C ASN A 110 3.69 3.79 12.82
N GLU A 111 2.93 3.56 11.74
CA GLU A 111 3.40 2.86 10.55
C GLU A 111 4.50 3.65 9.84
N ARG A 112 5.48 2.91 9.32
CA ARG A 112 6.67 3.49 8.70
C ARG A 112 6.61 3.26 7.22
N VAL A 113 7.00 4.29 6.46
CA VAL A 113 7.17 4.15 5.01
C VAL A 113 8.37 3.24 4.77
N TYR A 114 8.13 2.13 4.09
CA TYR A 114 9.16 1.20 3.64
C TYR A 114 9.69 1.62 2.26
N GLN A 115 8.76 1.90 1.33
CA GLN A 115 9.11 2.30 -0.03
C GLN A 115 7.98 3.12 -0.68
N GLU A 116 8.32 4.24 -1.30
CA GLU A 116 7.38 5.09 -2.06
C GLU A 116 7.50 4.83 -3.57
N ASN A 117 6.49 5.29 -4.32
CA ASN A 117 6.44 5.26 -5.79
C ASN A 117 6.62 3.85 -6.37
N MET A 118 5.96 2.86 -5.79
CA MET A 118 5.99 1.49 -6.25
C MET A 118 4.61 0.96 -6.61
N GLU A 119 4.53 0.26 -7.74
CA GLU A 119 3.35 -0.52 -8.11
C GLU A 119 3.30 -1.82 -7.32
N PHE A 120 2.10 -2.22 -6.89
CA PHE A 120 1.91 -3.53 -6.32
C PHE A 120 1.94 -4.60 -7.41
N ASP A 121 2.84 -5.57 -7.26
CA ASP A 121 3.03 -6.65 -8.20
C ASP A 121 2.79 -7.99 -7.50
N ILE A 122 1.56 -8.49 -7.61
CA ILE A 122 1.14 -9.76 -7.00
C ILE A 122 1.96 -10.95 -7.52
N SER A 123 2.53 -10.87 -8.73
CA SER A 123 3.29 -11.97 -9.32
C SER A 123 4.59 -12.29 -8.57
N ARG A 124 5.04 -11.37 -7.70
CA ARG A 124 6.20 -11.58 -6.81
C ARG A 124 5.90 -12.55 -5.67
N TYR A 125 4.63 -12.76 -5.35
CA TYR A 125 4.20 -13.61 -4.25
C TYR A 125 3.83 -14.98 -4.79
N LYS A 126 4.43 -16.03 -4.23
CA LYS A 126 4.35 -17.37 -4.83
C LYS A 126 3.16 -18.14 -4.29
N PRO A 127 2.11 -18.36 -5.10
CA PRO A 127 0.95 -19.12 -4.64
C PRO A 127 1.36 -20.54 -4.32
N CYS A 128 0.76 -21.09 -3.27
CA CYS A 128 0.90 -22.51 -3.01
C CYS A 128 0.12 -23.31 -4.05
N SER A 129 0.79 -24.17 -4.83
CA SER A 129 0.12 -25.10 -5.74
C SER A 129 0.65 -26.51 -5.56
N PHE A 130 -0.28 -27.46 -5.36
CA PHE A 130 0.01 -28.89 -5.33
C PHE A 130 -0.84 -29.57 -6.40
N ASN A 131 -0.20 -30.20 -7.38
CA ASN A 131 -0.86 -30.82 -8.55
C ASN A 131 -1.83 -29.86 -9.28
N GLY A 132 -1.49 -28.57 -9.36
CA GLY A 132 -2.32 -27.56 -10.02
C GLY A 132 -3.55 -27.12 -9.23
N GLN A 133 -3.70 -27.56 -7.97
CA GLN A 133 -4.69 -27.04 -7.05
C GLN A 133 -4.04 -26.13 -6.01
N PRO A 134 -4.75 -25.09 -5.51
CA PRO A 134 -4.29 -24.32 -4.38
C PRO A 134 -3.99 -25.25 -3.21
N CYS A 135 -2.89 -24.98 -2.52
CA CYS A 135 -2.84 -25.39 -1.13
C CYS A 135 -3.97 -24.66 -0.40
#